data_AF-A0A9X6KQ27-F1
#
_entry.id   AF-A0A9X6KQ27-F1
#
_cell.length_a   1.000
_cell.length_b   1.000
_cell.length_c   1.000
_cell.angle_alpha   90.00
_cell.angle_beta   90.00
_cell.angle_gamma   90.00
#
_symmetry.space_group_name_H-M   'P 1'
#
loop_
_entity.id
_entity.type
_entity.pdbx_description
1 polymer ?
#
loop_
_entity_poly.entity_id
_entity_poly.type
_entity_poly.pdbx_seq_one_letter_code
_entity_poly.pdbx_strand_id
1 'polypeptide(L)'
;MTHIIDYQATQPISKTGETTFAIPASPNKAILANLKLRISSRDSRNNRVELIATVGVEGITEISQVLFRIFRDNIELFNTQVGIESTGSEQFYVQTFQAIDQNVSSGTHEYSLTVENLTSGASAEVVGPLSFSALAIGQERKCC
;
A
#
# COMPACT_ATOMS: atom_id res chain seq x y z
N MET A 1 -10.50 -11.98 -23.92
CA MET A 1 -9.07 -11.88 -23.57
C MET A 1 -8.94 -11.01 -22.33
N THR A 2 -7.76 -11.01 -21.68
CA THR A 2 -7.44 -10.07 -20.60
C THR A 2 -6.62 -8.92 -21.16
N HIS A 3 -6.89 -7.67 -20.76
CA HIS A 3 -6.14 -6.49 -21.22
C HIS A 3 -5.84 -5.53 -20.06
N ILE A 4 -4.79 -4.73 -20.22
CA ILE A 4 -4.46 -3.66 -19.28
C ILE A 4 -5.38 -2.46 -19.55
N ILE A 5 -6.03 -1.96 -18.51
CA ILE A 5 -6.87 -0.76 -18.55
C ILE A 5 -6.01 0.48 -18.29
N ASP A 6 -5.21 0.43 -17.22
CA ASP A 6 -4.32 1.50 -16.77
C ASP A 6 -3.28 0.91 -15.81
N TYR A 7 -2.15 1.61 -15.64
CA TYR A 7 -1.09 1.24 -14.72
C TYR A 7 -0.43 2.49 -14.15
N GLN A 8 -0.28 2.52 -12.82
CA GLN A 8 0.41 3.59 -12.11
C GLN A 8 1.34 3.00 -11.07
N ALA A 9 2.51 3.62 -10.89
CA ALA A 9 3.45 3.21 -9.87
C ALA A 9 4.29 4.40 -9.39
N THR A 10 4.74 4.30 -8.15
CA THR A 10 5.69 5.25 -7.55
C THR A 10 6.70 4.50 -6.70
N GLN A 11 7.94 5.00 -6.68
CA GLN A 11 9.01 4.52 -5.81
C GLN A 11 9.78 5.73 -5.25
N PRO A 12 9.23 6.42 -4.24
CA PRO A 12 9.85 7.63 -3.68
C PRO A 12 11.14 7.34 -2.92
N ILE A 13 11.35 6.13 -2.38
CA ILE A 13 12.55 5.74 -1.64
C ILE A 13 13.11 4.47 -2.24
N SER A 14 14.31 4.53 -2.81
CA SER A 14 14.88 3.44 -3.61
C SER A 14 15.67 2.43 -2.78
N LYS A 15 16.15 2.84 -1.61
CA LYS A 15 17.02 2.04 -0.74
C LYS A 15 16.83 2.41 0.73
N THR A 16 17.21 1.49 1.60
CA THR A 16 17.18 1.68 3.05
C THR A 16 18.09 2.84 3.47
N GLY A 17 17.60 3.69 4.39
CA GLY A 17 18.33 4.81 4.97
C GLY A 17 18.46 6.05 4.08
N GLU A 18 17.85 6.07 2.88
CA GLU A 18 17.86 7.25 2.01
C GLU A 18 16.98 8.39 2.55
N THR A 19 15.84 8.04 3.12
CA THR A 19 14.95 8.97 3.82
C THR A 19 14.23 8.18 4.89
N THR A 20 14.15 8.72 6.10
CA THR A 20 13.44 8.09 7.22
C THR A 20 12.37 9.00 7.79
N PHE A 21 11.30 8.40 8.30
CA PHE A 21 10.30 9.12 9.07
C PHE A 21 9.59 8.19 10.05
N ALA A 22 9.25 8.75 11.22
CA ALA A 22 8.57 8.03 12.28
C ALA A 22 7.18 7.56 11.85
N ILE A 23 6.85 6.32 12.20
CA ILE A 23 5.49 5.79 12.07
C ILE A 23 4.66 6.38 13.23
N PRO A 24 3.60 7.14 12.95
CA PRO A 24 2.81 7.77 14.00
C PRO A 24 2.04 6.73 14.82
N ALA A 25 1.87 7.01 16.11
CA ALA A 25 1.01 6.22 16.97
C ALA A 25 -0.46 6.44 16.64
N SER A 26 -1.23 5.36 16.67
CA SER A 26 -2.68 5.36 16.43
C SER A 26 -3.40 6.31 17.41
N PRO A 27 -4.45 7.02 16.98
CA PRO A 27 -5.17 6.89 15.70
C PRO A 27 -4.60 7.76 14.56
N ASN A 28 -3.43 8.37 14.75
CA ASN A 28 -2.77 9.11 13.68
C ASN A 28 -2.11 8.14 12.71
N LYS A 29 -2.20 8.44 11.41
CA LYS A 29 -1.60 7.66 10.34
C LYS A 29 -0.82 8.55 9.38
N ALA A 30 0.27 8.01 8.83
CA ALA A 30 1.02 8.65 7.76
C ALA A 30 0.57 8.10 6.40
N ILE A 31 0.49 8.97 5.40
CA ILE A 31 0.28 8.56 4.00
C ILE A 31 1.66 8.33 3.38
N LEU A 32 1.90 7.10 2.93
CA LEU A 32 3.18 6.69 2.33
C LEU A 32 3.22 6.97 0.83
N ALA A 33 2.11 6.74 0.13
CA ALA A 33 2.01 6.93 -1.31
C ALA A 33 0.55 7.13 -1.73
N ASN A 34 0.35 7.88 -2.81
CA ASN A 34 -0.94 8.00 -3.50
C ASN A 34 -0.75 7.70 -4.99
N LEU A 35 -1.73 7.04 -5.60
CA LEU A 35 -1.81 6.75 -7.03
C LEU A 35 -3.18 7.15 -7.55
N LYS A 36 -3.26 7.61 -8.80
CA LYS A 36 -4.53 7.94 -9.47
C LYS A 36 -4.71 7.08 -10.70
N LEU A 37 -5.67 6.17 -10.66
CA LEU A 37 -5.91 5.21 -11.73
C LEU A 37 -7.26 5.48 -12.40
N ARG A 38 -7.33 5.34 -13.73
CA ARG A 38 -8.55 5.59 -14.51
C ARG A 38 -9.13 4.29 -15.07
N ILE A 39 -10.39 4.02 -14.73
CA ILE A 39 -11.18 2.95 -15.32
C ILE A 39 -12.10 3.52 -16.40
N SER A 40 -11.99 3.00 -17.62
CA SER A 40 -12.83 3.44 -18.73
C SER A 40 -14.27 2.88 -18.62
N SER A 41 -15.24 3.54 -19.25
CA SER A 41 -16.65 3.11 -19.20
C SER A 41 -16.89 1.70 -19.76
N ARG A 42 -16.13 1.29 -20.78
CA ARG A 42 -16.22 -0.07 -21.36
C ARG A 42 -15.70 -1.15 -20.40
N ASP A 43 -14.78 -0.78 -19.52
CA ASP A 43 -14.10 -1.69 -18.60
C ASP A 43 -14.72 -1.68 -17.18
N SER A 44 -15.79 -0.89 -16.97
CA SER A 44 -16.46 -0.67 -15.68
C SER A 44 -17.15 -1.89 -15.07
N ARG A 45 -17.11 -3.05 -15.73
CA ARG A 45 -17.66 -4.31 -15.20
C ARG A 45 -16.65 -5.43 -15.47
N ASN A 46 -16.45 -6.30 -14.49
CA ASN A 46 -15.52 -7.43 -14.60
C ASN A 46 -14.07 -6.98 -14.88
N ASN A 47 -13.61 -6.00 -14.11
CA ASN A 47 -12.21 -5.63 -13.99
C ASN A 47 -11.70 -5.95 -12.58
N ARG A 48 -10.38 -5.87 -12.43
CA ARG A 48 -9.72 -5.81 -11.13
C ARG A 48 -8.56 -4.84 -11.15
N VAL A 49 -8.21 -4.30 -10.00
CA VAL A 49 -6.97 -3.55 -9.76
C VAL A 49 -6.12 -4.37 -8.80
N GLU A 50 -4.93 -4.77 -9.27
CA GLU A 50 -3.92 -5.42 -8.46
C GLU A 50 -3.00 -4.35 -7.88
N LEU A 51 -2.95 -4.27 -6.55
CA LEU A 51 -2.21 -3.27 -5.79
C LEU A 51 -1.05 -3.96 -5.10
N ILE A 52 0.18 -3.53 -5.35
CA ILE A 52 1.38 -4.12 -4.72
C ILE A 52 2.16 -3.00 -4.04
N ALA A 53 2.42 -3.18 -2.75
CA ALA A 53 3.20 -2.27 -1.93
C ALA A 53 4.43 -2.97 -1.38
N THR A 54 5.54 -2.25 -1.30
CA THR A 54 6.76 -2.66 -0.57
C THR A 54 7.15 -1.51 0.34
N VAL A 55 7.34 -1.79 1.63
CA VAL A 55 7.78 -0.82 2.63
C VAL A 55 8.89 -1.42 3.48
N GLY A 56 10.04 -0.77 3.52
CA GLY A 56 11.11 -1.05 4.47
C GLY A 56 10.88 -0.31 5.79
N VAL A 57 10.96 -1.03 6.89
CA VAL A 57 10.68 -0.55 8.24
C VAL A 57 11.83 -0.92 9.18
N GLU A 58 12.15 -0.02 10.10
CA GLU A 58 13.09 -0.25 11.20
C GLU A 58 12.38 -0.17 12.55
N GLY A 59 12.60 -1.13 13.43
CA GLY A 59 12.16 -1.07 14.83
C GLY A 59 13.15 -0.32 15.70
N ILE A 60 12.67 0.65 16.48
CA ILE A 60 13.51 1.56 17.28
C ILE A 60 13.41 1.24 18.77
N THR A 61 12.19 1.10 19.30
CA THR A 61 11.91 0.90 20.73
C THR A 61 10.79 -0.11 20.90
N GLU A 62 10.99 -1.12 21.75
CA GLU A 62 10.05 -2.22 22.01
C GLU A 62 9.58 -2.91 20.71
N ILE A 63 8.54 -3.75 20.81
CA ILE A 63 7.95 -4.42 19.65
C ILE A 63 6.76 -3.61 19.13
N SER A 64 6.95 -2.90 18.01
CA SER A 64 5.87 -2.16 17.34
C SER A 64 4.93 -3.10 16.60
N GLN A 65 3.63 -2.91 16.79
CA GLN A 65 2.59 -3.53 15.97
C GLN A 65 2.20 -2.53 14.87
N VAL A 66 2.81 -2.67 13.71
CA VAL A 66 2.64 -1.74 12.58
C VAL A 66 1.48 -2.20 11.70
N LEU A 67 0.55 -1.30 11.41
CA LEU A 67 -0.63 -1.55 10.60
C LEU A 67 -0.54 -0.78 9.28
N PHE A 68 -0.48 -1.51 8.17
CA PHE A 68 -0.59 -0.95 6.84
C PHE A 68 -2.03 -1.04 6.34
N ARG A 69 -2.49 -0.02 5.62
CA ARG A 69 -3.81 -0.01 4.97
C ARG A 69 -3.72 0.53 3.57
N ILE A 70 -4.56 0.00 2.70
CA ILE A 70 -4.79 0.54 1.37
C ILE A 70 -6.25 1.01 1.29
N PHE A 71 -6.44 2.24 0.83
CA PHE A 71 -7.76 2.83 0.59
C PHE A 71 -7.97 3.07 -0.90
N ARG A 72 -9.23 3.03 -1.35
CA ARG A 72 -9.70 3.63 -2.59
C ARG A 72 -10.74 4.67 -2.26
N ASP A 73 -10.50 5.91 -2.68
CA ASP A 73 -11.42 7.04 -2.43
C ASP A 73 -11.85 7.16 -0.96
N ASN A 74 -10.89 6.98 -0.05
CA ASN A 74 -11.08 6.96 1.41
C ASN A 74 -11.85 5.76 1.99
N ILE A 75 -12.20 4.76 1.17
CA ILE A 75 -12.76 3.49 1.64
C ILE A 75 -11.63 2.49 1.82
N GLU A 76 -11.51 1.91 3.02
CA GLU A 76 -10.50 0.88 3.28
C GLU A 76 -10.81 -0.36 2.44
N LEU A 77 -9.82 -0.82 1.68
CA LEU A 77 -9.93 -2.03 0.86
C LEU A 77 -9.20 -3.21 1.49
N PHE A 78 -8.09 -2.92 2.16
CA PHE A 78 -7.18 -3.92 2.67
C PHE A 78 -6.41 -3.36 3.86
N ASN A 79 -6.09 -4.24 4.81
CA ASN A 79 -5.13 -3.97 5.86
C ASN A 79 -4.29 -5.20 6.19
N THR A 80 -3.10 -4.98 6.73
CA THR A 80 -2.23 -6.02 7.27
C THR A 80 -1.41 -5.49 8.44
N GLN A 81 -1.18 -6.34 9.44
CA GLN A 81 -0.44 -6.00 10.65
C GLN A 81 0.83 -6.84 10.74
N VAL A 82 1.94 -6.20 11.14
CA VAL A 82 3.23 -6.85 11.34
C VAL A 82 3.84 -6.43 12.68
N GLY A 83 4.48 -7.38 13.36
CA GLY A 83 5.33 -7.10 14.51
C GLY A 83 6.73 -6.72 14.04
N ILE A 84 7.28 -5.62 14.54
CA ILE A 84 8.62 -5.13 14.22
C ILE A 84 9.40 -5.05 15.52
N GLU A 85 10.46 -5.86 15.63
CA GLU A 85 11.32 -5.89 16.82
C GLU A 85 12.33 -4.74 16.81
N SER A 86 12.70 -4.25 18.01
CA SER A 86 13.68 -3.18 18.20
C SER A 86 15.09 -3.69 18.50
N THR A 87 15.97 -2.78 18.95
CA THR A 87 17.35 -3.05 19.39
C THR A 87 17.46 -4.32 20.24
N GLY A 88 18.39 -5.20 19.87
CA GLY A 88 18.60 -6.51 20.49
C GLY A 88 18.11 -7.70 19.67
N SER A 89 17.45 -7.46 18.53
CA SER A 89 17.02 -8.49 17.57
C SER A 89 17.02 -7.98 16.11
N GLU A 90 16.30 -8.68 15.22
CA GLU A 90 16.01 -8.32 13.82
C GLU A 90 15.29 -6.95 13.79
N GLN A 91 16.00 -5.90 13.38
CA GLN A 91 15.47 -4.52 13.39
C GLN A 91 14.96 -4.05 12.04
N PHE A 92 15.50 -4.57 10.94
CA PHE A 92 15.18 -4.13 9.58
C PHE A 92 14.31 -5.18 8.88
N TYR A 93 13.12 -4.76 8.46
CA TYR A 93 12.15 -5.60 7.75
C TYR A 93 11.78 -4.97 6.42
N VAL A 94 11.55 -5.80 5.42
CA VAL A 94 10.89 -5.41 4.17
C VAL A 94 9.54 -6.12 4.09
N GLN A 95 8.47 -5.34 3.97
CA GLN A 95 7.12 -5.85 3.88
C GLN A 95 6.59 -5.64 2.47
N THR A 96 6.40 -6.73 1.73
CA THR A 96 5.72 -6.71 0.43
C THR A 96 4.37 -7.41 0.56
N PHE A 97 3.31 -6.71 0.19
CA PHE A 97 1.95 -7.23 0.27
C PHE A 97 1.12 -6.77 -0.92
N GLN A 98 0.05 -7.53 -1.17
CA GLN A 98 -0.84 -7.33 -2.32
C GLN A 98 -2.29 -7.23 -1.88
N ALA A 99 -3.05 -6.34 -2.53
CA ALA A 99 -4.50 -6.30 -2.48
C ALA A 99 -5.09 -6.45 -3.89
N ILE A 100 -6.30 -7.00 -3.97
CA ILE A 100 -7.05 -7.16 -5.22
C ILE A 100 -8.39 -6.46 -5.04
N ASP A 101 -8.60 -5.39 -5.78
CA ASP A 101 -9.86 -4.64 -5.80
C ASP A 101 -10.66 -5.02 -7.04
N GLN A 102 -11.88 -5.54 -6.86
CA GLN A 102 -12.68 -6.10 -7.94
C GLN A 102 -13.81 -5.16 -8.33
N ASN A 103 -14.19 -5.22 -9.61
CA ASN A 103 -15.37 -4.52 -10.14
C ASN A 103 -15.35 -3.01 -9.88
N VAL A 104 -14.20 -2.39 -10.09
CA VAL A 104 -14.02 -0.94 -9.91
C VAL A 104 -14.88 -0.20 -10.94
N SER A 105 -15.65 0.79 -10.49
CA SER A 105 -16.50 1.59 -11.37
C SER A 105 -15.69 2.38 -12.40
N SER A 106 -16.33 2.86 -13.46
CA SER A 106 -15.69 3.83 -14.35
C SER A 106 -15.43 5.14 -13.64
N GLY A 107 -14.28 5.75 -13.90
CA GLY A 107 -13.89 7.01 -13.28
C GLY A 107 -12.40 7.07 -13.01
N THR A 108 -11.99 8.16 -12.36
CA THR A 108 -10.66 8.27 -11.77
C THR A 108 -10.78 7.95 -10.29
N HIS A 109 -9.97 7.01 -9.81
CA HIS A 109 -9.96 6.54 -8.43
C HIS A 109 -8.59 6.83 -7.80
N GLU A 110 -8.59 7.33 -6.57
CA GLU A 110 -7.36 7.55 -5.81
C GLU A 110 -7.12 6.38 -4.86
N TYR A 111 -5.95 5.76 -5.00
CA TYR A 111 -5.48 4.73 -4.08
C TYR A 111 -4.42 5.31 -3.16
N SER A 112 -4.59 5.12 -1.86
CA SER A 112 -3.61 5.58 -0.87
C SER A 112 -3.12 4.42 -0.01
N LEU A 113 -1.81 4.42 0.25
CA LEU A 113 -1.14 3.52 1.18
C LEU A 113 -0.84 4.28 2.46
N THR A 114 -1.23 3.75 3.62
CA THR A 114 -0.99 4.38 4.92
C THR A 114 -0.36 3.42 5.91
N VAL A 115 0.29 3.99 6.93
CA VAL A 115 0.86 3.25 8.06
C VAL A 115 0.56 3.93 9.40
N GLU A 116 0.36 3.13 10.44
CA GLU A 116 0.32 3.56 11.84
C GLU A 116 0.91 2.49 12.77
N ASN A 117 1.31 2.89 13.98
CA ASN A 117 1.74 1.99 15.04
C ASN A 117 0.60 1.83 16.06
N LEU A 118 0.22 0.60 16.36
CA LEU A 118 -0.82 0.25 17.32
C LEU A 118 -0.29 0.12 18.76
N THR A 119 1.02 -0.06 18.93
CA THR A 119 1.63 -0.28 20.25
C THR A 119 2.03 1.05 20.89
N SER A 120 1.40 1.40 22.01
CA SER A 120 1.82 2.55 22.83
C SER A 120 3.19 2.28 23.46
N GLY A 121 4.06 3.29 23.47
CA GLY A 121 5.41 3.19 24.04
C GLY A 121 6.44 2.48 23.15
N ALA A 122 6.02 1.83 22.07
CA ALA A 122 6.92 1.32 21.03
C ALA A 122 7.08 2.34 19.89
N SER A 123 8.17 2.25 19.14
CA SER A 123 8.42 3.12 17.99
C SER A 123 9.12 2.37 16.85
N ALA A 124 8.71 2.68 15.63
CA ALA A 124 9.30 2.20 14.40
C ALA A 124 9.32 3.32 13.35
N GLU A 125 10.19 3.20 12.36
CA GLU A 125 10.35 4.17 11.27
C GLU A 125 10.18 3.50 9.91
N VAL A 126 9.64 4.24 8.94
CA VAL A 126 9.81 3.87 7.54
C VAL A 126 11.21 4.31 7.13
N VAL A 127 12.01 3.36 6.63
CA VAL A 127 13.41 3.59 6.23
C VAL A 127 13.68 3.27 4.77
N GLY A 128 12.69 2.75 4.06
CA GLY A 128 12.81 2.35 2.67
C GLY A 128 13.41 0.95 2.47
N PRO A 129 13.23 0.34 1.29
CA PRO A 129 12.61 0.92 0.10
C PRO A 129 11.09 1.16 0.27
N LEU A 130 10.54 2.11 -0.47
CA LEU A 130 9.11 2.40 -0.49
C LEU A 130 8.64 2.43 -1.95
N SER A 131 7.79 1.48 -2.32
CA SER A 131 7.14 1.44 -3.63
C SER A 131 5.67 1.08 -3.52
N PHE A 132 4.85 1.64 -4.39
CA PHE A 132 3.43 1.29 -4.51
C PHE A 132 3.02 1.31 -5.98
N SER A 133 2.28 0.29 -6.41
CA SER A 133 1.79 0.17 -7.78
C SER A 133 0.34 -0.31 -7.82
N ALA A 134 -0.35 0.08 -8.89
CA ALA A 134 -1.73 -0.28 -9.18
C ALA A 134 -1.84 -0.67 -10.66
N LEU A 135 -2.21 -1.91 -10.94
CA LEU A 135 -2.43 -2.44 -12.28
C LEU A 135 -3.91 -2.76 -12.47
N ALA A 136 -4.59 -2.02 -13.33
CA ALA A 136 -5.97 -2.29 -13.68
C ALA A 136 -6.05 -3.22 -14.88
N ILE A 137 -6.82 -4.29 -14.73
CA ILE A 137 -6.94 -5.38 -15.67
C ILE A 137 -8.42 -5.59 -15.99
N GLY A 138 -8.77 -5.51 -17.27
CA GLY A 138 -10.10 -5.78 -17.79
C GLY A 138 -10.20 -7.16 -18.42
N GLN A 139 -11.42 -7.66 -18.54
CA GLN A 139 -11.74 -8.79 -19.41
C GLN A 139 -12.58 -8.32 -20.59
N GLU A 140 -12.19 -8.70 -21.80
CA GLU A 140 -13.04 -8.51 -22.96
C GLU A 140 -14.36 -9.26 -22.77
N ARG A 141 -15.47 -8.60 -23.08
CA ARG A 141 -16.73 -9.29 -23.26
C ARG A 141 -16.67 -10.04 -24.58
N LYS A 142 -16.87 -11.35 -24.55
CA LYS A 142 -17.29 -12.06 -25.77
C LYS A 142 -18.63 -11.45 -26.16
N CYS A 143 -18.72 -10.81 -27.32
CA CYS A 143 -20.01 -10.43 -27.88
C CYS A 143 -20.84 -11.72 -28.05
N CYS A 144 -22.04 -11.74 -27.46
CA CYS A 144 -23.08 -12.70 -27.79
C CYS A 144 -23.93 -12.13 -28.92
#